data_AF-A0A3B1DVX6-F1
#
_entry.id   AF-A0A3B1DVX6-F1
#
_cell.length_a   1.000
_cell.length_b   1.000
_cell.length_c   1.000
_cell.angle_alpha   90.00
_cell.angle_beta   90.00
_cell.angle_gamma   90.00
#
_symmetry.space_group_name_H-M   'P 1'
#
loop_
_entity.id
_entity.type
_entity.pdbx_description
1 polymer ?
#
loop_
_entity_poly.entity_id
_entity_poly.type
_entity_poly.pdbx_seq_one_letter_code
_entity_poly.pdbx_strand_id
1 'polypeptide(L)'
;MTLRERFAAANRLQRSRFFKIVVTIVIALAAVTSFSTYVIKQTVPAGLEAVDAITEQDVAAVEPDEELNEQEVIARSAFQAGQNAYEQVLRAQSDWQSVGFGILVISVLALTVVWIGLGLTYLGLLVLAGLIGLPLLRFEPTATYGQIFLGMVALTASFVALLQLLRMLLSHAGPVSSIARVVLDEAIRMKVSLVFIVMLIIGLSVLPNTLDADQPLRYRVQSFMSFSVGLSFWTIAVLTLLFSAATVTFEQRDKIIWQTMTKPVSAWKYILGKWLGVCALNAILLAVCASGIFLFVEYLRGQPALGERSAFVSAAGGEGDLTEDRWLLETQVLTSRVSVFNEPPFAKNTPQFQEGAEQFIKSRQELDDRFAATPGERAKIIDDLYKSSIIQYRSIEPGNSERFVFRGLGAARDRGALLSFRHRIDAGTNRPDEFYTVTF
;
A
#
# COMPACT_ATOMS: atom_id res chain seq x y z
N MET A 1 -0.90 -48.05 14.23
CA MET A 1 -0.39 -46.66 14.15
C MET A 1 -1.55 -45.70 14.24
N THR A 2 -1.55 -44.85 15.25
CA THR A 2 -2.58 -43.81 15.42
C THR A 2 -2.36 -42.65 14.44
N LEU A 3 -3.40 -41.89 14.09
CA LEU A 3 -3.27 -40.72 13.20
C LEU A 3 -2.22 -39.71 13.72
N ARG A 4 -2.12 -39.53 15.04
CA ARG A 4 -1.12 -38.66 15.68
C ARG A 4 0.32 -39.12 15.42
N GLU A 5 0.59 -40.42 15.47
CA GLU A 5 1.92 -40.98 15.16
C GLU A 5 2.30 -40.74 13.70
N ARG A 6 1.33 -40.88 12.77
CA ARG A 6 1.55 -40.61 11.35
C ARG A 6 1.89 -39.14 11.09
N PHE A 7 1.17 -38.20 11.71
CA PHE A 7 1.49 -36.77 11.61
C PHE A 7 2.85 -36.43 12.24
N ALA A 8 3.19 -37.03 13.37
CA ALA A 8 4.50 -36.83 14.00
C ALA A 8 5.65 -37.37 13.12
N ALA A 9 5.45 -38.55 12.49
CA ALA A 9 6.40 -39.11 11.53
C ALA A 9 6.56 -38.22 10.29
N ALA A 10 5.46 -37.71 9.74
CA ALA A 10 5.48 -36.78 8.60
C ALA A 10 6.22 -35.47 8.94
N ASN A 11 5.97 -34.89 10.12
CA ASN A 11 6.68 -33.69 10.58
C ASN A 11 8.20 -33.93 10.77
N ARG A 12 8.59 -35.11 11.27
CA ARG A 12 10.02 -35.49 11.35
C ARG A 12 10.65 -35.61 9.96
N LEU A 13 9.96 -36.27 9.02
CA LEU A 13 10.41 -36.40 7.64
C LEU A 13 10.58 -35.04 6.98
N GLN A 14 9.60 -34.14 7.14
CA GLN A 14 9.62 -32.80 6.58
C GLN A 14 10.80 -31.94 7.07
N ARG A 15 11.25 -32.16 8.32
CA ARG A 15 12.40 -31.45 8.89
C ARG A 15 13.75 -32.03 8.44
N SER A 16 13.76 -33.22 7.82
CA SER A 16 15.00 -33.84 7.32
C SER A 16 15.62 -33.02 6.19
N ARG A 17 16.95 -33.01 6.11
CA ARG A 17 17.68 -32.34 5.02
C ARG A 17 17.35 -32.94 3.66
N PHE A 18 17.21 -34.27 3.59
CA PHE A 18 16.88 -34.98 2.36
C PHE A 18 15.54 -34.53 1.78
N PHE A 19 14.49 -34.48 2.61
CA PHE A 19 13.18 -34.01 2.17
C PHE A 19 13.24 -32.57 1.63
N LYS A 20 13.93 -31.66 2.34
CA LYS A 20 14.08 -30.26 1.91
C LYS A 20 14.78 -30.15 0.55
N ILE A 21 15.83 -30.95 0.32
CA ILE A 21 16.56 -30.96 -0.96
C ILE A 21 15.68 -31.49 -2.09
N VAL A 22 15.00 -32.63 -1.88
CA VAL A 22 14.10 -33.22 -2.89
C VAL A 22 12.99 -32.25 -3.27
N VAL A 23 12.32 -31.64 -2.29
CA VAL A 23 11.25 -30.67 -2.56
C VAL A 23 11.79 -29.41 -3.23
N THR A 24 13.00 -28.98 -2.90
CA THR A 24 13.66 -27.84 -3.58
C THR A 24 13.86 -28.11 -5.07
N ILE A 25 14.31 -29.32 -5.43
CA ILE A 25 14.47 -29.73 -6.83
C ILE A 25 13.12 -29.75 -7.55
N VAL A 26 12.08 -30.28 -6.91
CA VAL A 26 10.72 -30.33 -7.49
C VAL A 26 10.18 -28.92 -7.75
N ILE A 27 10.33 -27.99 -6.79
CA ILE A 27 9.89 -26.60 -6.96
C ILE A 27 10.67 -25.92 -8.08
N ALA A 28 11.99 -26.10 -8.16
CA ALA A 28 12.82 -25.53 -9.21
C ALA A 28 12.43 -26.06 -10.60
N LEU A 29 12.18 -27.38 -10.72
CA LEU A 29 11.70 -27.98 -11.98
C LEU A 29 10.33 -27.41 -12.37
N ALA A 30 9.38 -27.33 -11.44
CA ALA A 30 8.06 -26.78 -11.71
C ALA A 30 8.12 -25.30 -12.17
N ALA A 31 9.01 -24.51 -11.57
CA ALA A 31 9.24 -23.12 -11.95
C ALA A 31 9.76 -23.01 -13.41
N VAL A 32 10.78 -23.79 -13.74
CA VAL A 32 11.35 -23.83 -15.11
C VAL A 32 10.30 -24.30 -16.11
N THR A 33 9.59 -25.39 -15.83
CA THR A 33 8.54 -25.90 -16.73
C THR A 33 7.43 -24.86 -16.95
N SER A 34 6.99 -24.17 -15.90
CA SER A 34 5.96 -23.13 -15.99
C SER A 34 6.42 -21.94 -16.84
N PHE A 35 7.64 -21.47 -16.62
CA PHE A 35 8.22 -20.36 -17.37
C PHE A 35 8.43 -20.73 -18.85
N SER A 36 9.01 -21.90 -19.13
CA SER A 36 9.17 -22.38 -20.51
C SER A 36 7.83 -22.55 -21.23
N THR A 37 6.80 -23.07 -20.56
CA THR A 37 5.46 -23.22 -21.15
C THR A 37 4.84 -21.86 -21.50
N TYR A 38 5.02 -20.86 -20.63
CA TYR A 38 4.54 -19.49 -20.88
C TYR A 38 5.24 -18.86 -22.09
N VAL A 39 6.59 -18.91 -22.13
CA VAL A 39 7.38 -18.36 -23.24
C VAL A 39 7.01 -19.03 -24.55
N ILE A 40 6.86 -20.36 -24.58
CA ILE A 40 6.44 -21.10 -25.79
C ILE A 40 5.07 -20.65 -26.26
N LYS A 41 4.08 -20.51 -25.36
CA LYS A 41 2.74 -20.03 -25.74
C LYS A 41 2.74 -18.63 -26.34
N GLN A 42 3.67 -17.78 -25.93
CA GLN A 42 3.77 -16.40 -26.43
C GLN A 42 4.61 -16.31 -27.72
N THR A 43 5.54 -17.24 -27.96
CA THR A 43 6.40 -17.27 -29.17
C THR A 43 5.87 -18.13 -30.31
N VAL A 44 4.83 -18.96 -30.11
CA VAL A 44 4.13 -19.61 -31.23
C VAL A 44 3.25 -18.55 -31.92
N PRO A 45 3.53 -18.17 -33.18
CA PRO A 45 2.77 -17.13 -33.86
C PRO A 45 1.34 -17.62 -34.11
N ALA A 46 0.38 -16.99 -33.43
CA ALA A 46 -1.00 -17.01 -33.88
C ALA A 46 -1.11 -16.08 -35.09
N GLY A 47 -1.33 -16.65 -36.28
CA GLY A 47 -1.91 -16.00 -37.45
C GLY A 47 -1.29 -14.65 -37.89
N LEU A 48 -0.40 -14.71 -38.87
CA LEU A 48 0.02 -13.58 -39.71
C LEU A 48 -1.14 -13.08 -40.58
N GLU A 49 -1.99 -12.16 -40.11
CA GLU A 49 -2.90 -11.39 -41.00
C GLU A 49 -3.14 -9.92 -40.61
N ALA A 50 -2.52 -9.36 -39.55
CA ALA A 50 -2.88 -8.00 -39.10
C ALA A 50 -1.70 -7.04 -38.81
N VAL A 51 -0.46 -7.37 -39.20
CA VAL A 51 0.72 -6.53 -38.91
C VAL A 51 1.18 -5.69 -40.11
N ASP A 52 0.68 -5.96 -41.31
CA ASP A 52 1.07 -5.20 -42.52
C ASP A 52 0.17 -3.99 -42.82
N ALA A 53 -0.86 -3.71 -42.00
CA ALA A 53 -1.84 -2.64 -42.28
C ALA A 53 -1.67 -1.35 -41.46
N ILE A 54 -0.75 -1.30 -40.49
CA ILE A 54 -0.62 -0.14 -39.58
C ILE A 54 0.65 0.70 -39.86
N THR A 55 1.58 0.20 -40.65
CA THR A 55 2.91 0.84 -40.79
C THR A 55 2.96 1.96 -41.85
N GLU A 56 1.88 2.25 -42.58
CA GLU A 56 1.92 3.18 -43.71
C GLU A 56 1.03 4.43 -43.61
N GLN A 57 0.31 4.65 -42.50
CA GLN A 57 -0.67 5.76 -42.42
C GLN A 57 -0.43 6.86 -41.37
N ASP A 58 0.56 6.77 -40.47
CA ASP A 58 0.75 7.79 -39.42
C ASP A 58 2.15 8.41 -39.34
N VAL A 59 2.94 8.37 -40.42
CA VAL A 59 4.15 9.20 -40.55
C VAL A 59 3.99 10.18 -41.71
N ALA A 60 2.95 11.00 -41.65
CA ALA A 60 2.99 12.27 -42.35
C ALA A 60 3.97 13.18 -41.62
N ALA A 61 5.20 13.23 -42.16
CA ALA A 61 6.19 14.23 -41.80
C ALA A 61 5.57 15.63 -41.94
N VAL A 62 5.52 16.38 -40.84
CA VAL A 62 5.15 17.80 -40.85
C VAL A 62 6.42 18.60 -40.65
N GLU A 63 6.64 19.54 -41.57
CA GLU A 63 7.81 20.40 -41.72
C GLU A 63 8.08 21.25 -40.47
N PRO A 64 9.35 21.57 -40.17
CA PRO A 64 9.74 22.29 -38.97
C PRO A 64 9.75 23.80 -39.22
N ASP A 65 8.63 24.43 -39.56
CA ASP A 65 8.56 25.90 -39.67
C ASP A 65 7.12 26.40 -39.50
N GLU A 66 6.65 26.47 -38.25
CA GLU A 66 5.56 27.37 -37.86
C GLU A 66 5.81 27.77 -36.40
N GLU A 67 5.88 29.07 -36.12
CA GLU A 67 5.98 29.62 -34.76
C GLU A 67 4.70 29.26 -33.98
N LEU A 68 4.69 28.06 -33.39
CA LEU A 68 3.60 27.57 -32.58
C LEU A 68 3.41 28.49 -31.36
N ASN A 69 2.17 28.94 -31.16
CA ASN A 69 1.78 29.71 -29.99
C ASN A 69 2.11 28.92 -28.72
N GLU A 70 2.61 29.57 -27.65
CA GLU A 70 2.98 28.89 -26.39
C GLU A 70 1.85 28.00 -25.84
N GLN A 71 0.59 28.40 -26.05
CA GLN A 71 -0.59 27.63 -25.65
C GLN A 71 -0.77 26.32 -26.44
N GLU A 72 -0.44 26.29 -27.72
CA GLU A 72 -0.52 25.08 -28.55
C GLU A 72 0.62 24.11 -28.23
N VAL A 73 1.81 24.62 -27.89
CA VAL A 73 2.93 23.81 -27.40
C VAL A 73 2.59 23.16 -26.06
N ILE A 74 1.95 23.90 -25.14
CA ILE A 74 1.48 23.39 -23.85
C ILE A 74 0.37 22.34 -24.04
N ALA A 75 -0.60 22.59 -24.91
CA ALA A 75 -1.66 21.63 -25.22
C ALA A 75 -1.13 20.35 -25.87
N ARG A 76 -0.23 20.46 -26.85
CA ARG A 76 0.39 19.30 -27.52
C ARG A 76 1.28 18.49 -26.57
N SER A 77 2.05 19.16 -25.70
CA SER A 77 2.89 18.47 -24.70
C SER A 77 2.06 17.79 -23.60
N ALA A 78 0.95 18.38 -23.17
CA ALA A 78 0.02 17.75 -22.24
C ALA A 78 -0.68 16.52 -22.85
N PHE A 79 -1.07 16.60 -24.13
CA PHE A 79 -1.65 15.49 -24.87
C PHE A 79 -0.64 14.35 -25.08
N GLN A 80 0.58 14.66 -25.53
CA GLN A 80 1.67 13.69 -25.67
C GLN A 80 2.07 13.04 -24.34
N ALA A 81 2.09 13.80 -23.23
CA ALA A 81 2.30 13.24 -21.90
C ALA A 81 1.18 12.28 -21.48
N GLY A 82 -0.07 12.57 -21.87
CA GLY A 82 -1.21 11.66 -21.71
C GLY A 82 -1.03 10.36 -22.48
N GLN A 83 -0.65 10.43 -23.77
CA GLN A 83 -0.39 9.25 -24.61
C GLN A 83 0.79 8.41 -24.09
N ASN A 84 1.88 9.05 -23.65
CA ASN A 84 3.03 8.33 -23.08
C ASN A 84 2.66 7.60 -21.78
N ALA A 85 1.86 8.23 -20.92
CA ALA A 85 1.38 7.58 -19.70
C ALA A 85 0.40 6.44 -20.00
N TYR A 86 -0.43 6.60 -21.04
CA TYR A 86 -1.31 5.56 -21.56
C TYR A 86 -0.53 4.32 -22.02
N GLU A 87 0.49 4.52 -22.86
CA GLU A 87 1.36 3.43 -23.31
C GLU A 87 2.13 2.78 -22.16
N GLN A 88 2.57 3.54 -21.15
CA GLN A 88 3.24 2.97 -19.98
C GLN A 88 2.32 2.03 -19.18
N VAL A 89 1.04 2.37 -19.03
CA VAL A 89 0.06 1.50 -18.34
C VAL A 89 -0.16 0.20 -19.12
N LEU A 90 -0.24 0.26 -20.44
CA LEU A 90 -0.41 -0.94 -21.29
C LEU A 90 0.86 -1.80 -21.35
N ARG A 91 2.05 -1.18 -21.53
CA ARG A 91 3.33 -1.90 -21.62
C ARG A 91 3.69 -2.62 -20.33
N ALA A 92 3.27 -2.11 -19.17
CA ALA A 92 3.47 -2.78 -17.89
C ALA A 92 2.79 -4.17 -17.81
N GLN A 93 1.82 -4.47 -18.68
CA GLN A 93 1.04 -5.70 -18.65
C GLN A 93 1.68 -6.87 -19.44
N SER A 94 2.47 -6.59 -20.48
CA SER A 94 2.87 -7.61 -21.47
C SER A 94 4.34 -8.01 -21.43
N ASP A 95 5.11 -7.57 -20.45
CA ASP A 95 6.54 -7.87 -20.37
C ASP A 95 6.78 -9.30 -19.85
N TRP A 96 7.41 -10.15 -20.66
CA TRP A 96 7.84 -11.51 -20.28
C TRP A 96 8.74 -11.50 -19.03
N GLN A 97 9.43 -10.39 -18.76
CA GLN A 97 10.20 -10.19 -17.54
C GLN A 97 9.33 -10.21 -16.28
N SER A 98 8.11 -9.65 -16.34
CA SER A 98 7.19 -9.59 -15.20
C SER A 98 6.68 -10.99 -14.78
N VAL A 99 6.37 -11.84 -15.76
CA VAL A 99 5.92 -13.22 -15.53
C VAL A 99 7.06 -14.09 -15.03
N GLY A 100 8.26 -13.95 -15.61
CA GLY A 100 9.46 -14.62 -15.11
C GLY A 100 9.79 -14.23 -13.67
N PHE A 101 9.70 -12.94 -13.35
CA PHE A 101 9.86 -12.44 -11.99
C PHE A 101 8.80 -12.98 -11.03
N GLY A 102 7.53 -13.04 -11.44
CA GLY A 102 6.44 -13.61 -10.64
C GLY A 102 6.67 -15.08 -10.29
N ILE A 103 7.05 -15.91 -11.27
CA ILE A 103 7.37 -17.33 -11.06
C ILE A 103 8.56 -17.47 -10.09
N LEU A 104 9.60 -16.65 -10.25
CA LEU A 104 10.76 -16.63 -9.36
C LEU A 104 10.34 -16.29 -7.92
N VAL A 105 9.54 -15.23 -7.72
CA VAL A 105 9.06 -14.81 -6.40
C VAL A 105 8.26 -15.92 -5.73
N ILE A 106 7.30 -16.53 -6.44
CA ILE A 106 6.50 -17.65 -5.91
C ILE A 106 7.39 -18.84 -5.53
N SER A 107 8.38 -19.15 -6.37
CA SER A 107 9.30 -20.26 -6.12
C SER A 107 10.18 -20.00 -4.90
N VAL A 108 10.72 -18.78 -4.75
CA VAL A 108 11.49 -18.38 -3.58
C VAL A 108 10.64 -18.47 -2.32
N LEU A 109 9.40 -17.95 -2.35
CA LEU A 109 8.47 -18.05 -1.21
C LEU A 109 8.17 -19.51 -0.84
N ALA A 110 7.92 -20.37 -1.83
CA ALA A 110 7.67 -21.79 -1.60
C ALA A 110 8.89 -22.49 -0.97
N LEU A 111 10.11 -22.19 -1.47
CA LEU A 111 11.35 -22.69 -0.89
C LEU A 111 11.52 -22.21 0.55
N THR A 112 11.29 -20.93 0.83
CA THR A 112 11.36 -20.36 2.18
C THR A 112 10.42 -21.11 3.14
N VAL A 113 9.17 -21.35 2.74
CA VAL A 113 8.18 -22.11 3.54
C VAL A 113 8.67 -23.52 3.87
N VAL A 114 9.24 -24.23 2.88
CA VAL A 114 9.77 -25.59 3.05
C VAL A 114 10.96 -25.58 4.01
N TRP A 115 11.89 -24.64 3.83
CA TRP A 115 13.11 -24.55 4.64
C TRP A 115 12.84 -24.15 6.08
N ILE A 116 11.85 -23.28 6.31
CA ILE A 116 11.37 -22.88 7.63
C ILE A 116 10.64 -24.02 8.36
N GLY A 117 10.24 -25.08 7.65
CA GLY A 117 9.56 -26.24 8.24
C GLY A 117 8.05 -26.07 8.32
N LEU A 118 7.46 -25.23 7.46
CA LEU A 118 6.00 -25.02 7.37
C LEU A 118 5.31 -25.81 6.25
N GLY A 119 6.05 -26.64 5.51
CA GLY A 119 5.55 -27.47 4.41
C GLY A 119 4.25 -28.24 4.70
N LEU A 120 4.14 -28.94 5.85
CA LEU A 120 2.90 -29.67 6.18
C LEU A 120 1.73 -28.73 6.48
N THR A 121 1.99 -27.60 7.14
CA THR A 121 0.96 -26.59 7.42
C THR A 121 0.44 -25.99 6.11
N TYR A 122 1.33 -25.61 5.21
CA TYR A 122 0.97 -25.08 3.90
C TYR A 122 0.28 -26.12 3.02
N LEU A 123 0.70 -27.39 3.07
CA LEU A 123 0.00 -28.48 2.41
C LEU A 123 -1.45 -28.60 2.93
N GLY A 124 -1.64 -28.55 4.26
CA GLY A 124 -2.97 -28.55 4.85
C GLY A 124 -3.84 -27.36 4.40
N LEU A 125 -3.27 -26.15 4.37
CA LEU A 125 -3.94 -24.95 3.88
C LEU A 125 -4.28 -25.04 2.39
N LEU A 126 -3.38 -25.58 1.55
CA LEU A 126 -3.62 -25.80 0.12
C LEU A 126 -4.71 -26.86 -0.12
N VAL A 127 -4.73 -27.93 0.68
CA VAL A 127 -5.80 -28.94 0.62
C VAL A 127 -7.14 -28.31 1.00
N LEU A 128 -7.20 -27.48 2.05
CA LEU A 128 -8.42 -26.75 2.41
C LEU A 128 -8.86 -25.79 1.30
N ALA A 129 -7.93 -25.01 0.74
CA ALA A 129 -8.18 -24.11 -0.38
C ALA A 129 -8.71 -24.88 -1.61
N GLY A 130 -8.12 -26.05 -1.91
CA GLY A 130 -8.50 -26.88 -3.05
C GLY A 130 -9.83 -27.63 -2.88
N LEU A 131 -10.14 -28.12 -1.67
CA LEU A 131 -11.37 -28.88 -1.40
C LEU A 131 -12.58 -28.00 -1.12
N ILE A 132 -12.38 -26.82 -0.54
CA ILE A 132 -13.47 -25.92 -0.13
C ILE A 132 -13.48 -24.68 -1.03
N GLY A 133 -12.36 -23.98 -1.16
CA GLY A 133 -12.28 -22.72 -1.90
C GLY A 133 -12.55 -22.86 -3.39
N LEU A 134 -11.85 -23.77 -4.09
CA LEU A 134 -12.00 -23.93 -5.54
C LEU A 134 -13.39 -24.38 -5.98
N PRO A 135 -14.06 -25.34 -5.32
CA PRO A 135 -15.43 -25.69 -5.68
C PRO A 135 -16.40 -24.53 -5.50
N LEU A 136 -16.28 -23.77 -4.40
CA LEU A 136 -17.16 -22.61 -4.14
C LEU A 136 -17.01 -21.52 -5.21
N LEU A 137 -15.81 -21.32 -5.78
CA LEU A 137 -15.58 -20.39 -6.88
C LEU A 137 -16.23 -20.81 -8.20
N ARG A 138 -16.46 -22.12 -8.42
CA ARG A 138 -17.05 -22.60 -9.68
C ARG A 138 -18.56 -22.41 -9.77
N PHE A 139 -19.23 -22.21 -8.64
CA PHE A 139 -20.65 -21.95 -8.59
C PHE A 139 -20.88 -20.46 -8.31
N GLU A 140 -21.44 -19.71 -9.27
CA GLU A 140 -21.64 -18.26 -9.13
C GLU A 140 -22.33 -17.83 -7.83
N PRO A 141 -23.40 -18.50 -7.35
CA PRO A 141 -24.07 -18.08 -6.12
C PRO A 141 -23.17 -18.21 -4.87
N THR A 142 -22.12 -19.03 -4.92
CA THR A 142 -21.20 -19.25 -3.80
C THR A 142 -19.82 -18.66 -4.02
N ALA A 143 -19.58 -18.01 -5.16
CA ALA A 143 -18.26 -17.51 -5.54
C ALA A 143 -17.72 -16.51 -4.52
N THR A 144 -18.57 -15.62 -3.99
CA THR A 144 -18.21 -14.66 -2.93
C THR A 144 -17.68 -15.35 -1.68
N TYR A 145 -18.34 -16.41 -1.22
CA TYR A 145 -17.88 -17.19 -0.06
C TYR A 145 -16.55 -17.91 -0.35
N GLY A 146 -16.37 -18.40 -1.58
CA GLY A 146 -15.09 -18.96 -2.04
C GLY A 146 -13.94 -17.94 -1.97
N GLN A 147 -14.18 -16.71 -2.44
CA GLN A 147 -13.20 -15.62 -2.40
C GLN A 147 -12.82 -15.23 -0.96
N ILE A 148 -13.83 -15.08 -0.08
CA ILE A 148 -13.60 -14.80 1.34
C ILE A 148 -12.81 -15.93 2.00
N PHE A 149 -13.14 -17.19 1.70
CA PHE A 149 -12.44 -18.32 2.28
C PHE A 149 -10.97 -18.37 1.82
N LEU A 150 -10.72 -18.17 0.53
CA LEU A 150 -9.36 -18.17 -0.02
C LEU A 150 -8.53 -16.99 0.50
N GLY A 151 -9.14 -15.81 0.63
CA GLY A 151 -8.51 -14.66 1.26
C GLY A 151 -8.12 -14.93 2.72
N MET A 152 -9.01 -15.53 3.50
CA MET A 152 -8.74 -15.97 4.87
C MET A 152 -7.59 -16.99 4.95
N VAL A 153 -7.56 -17.97 4.03
CA VAL A 153 -6.48 -18.95 3.95
C VAL A 153 -5.14 -18.28 3.61
N ALA A 154 -5.13 -17.34 2.65
CA ALA A 154 -3.93 -16.62 2.25
C ALA A 154 -3.38 -15.74 3.39
N LEU A 155 -4.24 -14.97 4.07
CA LEU A 155 -3.86 -14.16 5.23
C LEU A 155 -3.35 -15.01 6.39
N THR A 156 -3.99 -16.16 6.64
CA THR A 156 -3.54 -17.12 7.67
C THR A 156 -2.17 -17.70 7.32
N ALA A 157 -1.94 -18.06 6.06
CA ALA A 157 -0.65 -18.54 5.59
C ALA A 157 0.44 -17.48 5.81
N SER A 158 0.20 -16.24 5.38
CA SER A 158 1.11 -15.11 5.58
C SER A 158 1.41 -14.86 7.06
N PHE A 159 0.40 -14.88 7.93
CA PHE A 159 0.59 -14.73 9.37
C PHE A 159 1.47 -15.82 9.96
N VAL A 160 1.20 -17.09 9.63
CA VAL A 160 1.98 -18.23 10.14
C VAL A 160 3.42 -18.18 9.62
N ALA A 161 3.64 -17.82 8.35
CA ALA A 161 4.98 -17.68 7.80
C ALA A 161 5.78 -16.55 8.46
N LEU A 162 5.20 -15.35 8.57
CA LEU A 162 5.86 -14.20 9.20
C LEU A 162 6.14 -14.44 10.68
N LEU A 163 5.21 -15.06 11.39
CA LEU A 163 5.41 -15.48 12.76
C LEU A 163 6.60 -16.44 12.91
N GLN A 164 6.67 -17.45 12.05
CA GLN A 164 7.73 -18.44 12.12
C GLN A 164 9.08 -17.87 11.68
N LEU A 165 9.10 -16.99 10.68
CA LEU A 165 10.27 -16.22 10.27
C LEU A 165 10.80 -15.39 11.45
N LEU A 166 9.93 -14.66 12.13
CA LEU A 166 10.32 -13.83 13.26
C LEU A 166 10.83 -14.66 14.45
N ARG A 167 10.19 -15.81 14.74
CA ARG A 167 10.70 -16.76 15.74
C ARG A 167 12.09 -17.28 15.42
N MET A 168 12.40 -17.45 14.13
CA MET A 168 13.73 -17.83 13.66
C MET A 168 14.72 -16.67 13.81
N LEU A 169 14.34 -15.45 13.45
CA LEU A 169 15.18 -14.26 13.65
C LEU A 169 15.48 -14.00 15.14
N LEU A 170 14.52 -14.28 16.01
CA LEU A 170 14.66 -14.20 17.47
C LEU A 170 15.26 -15.47 18.09
N SER A 171 15.80 -16.42 17.31
CA SER A 171 16.38 -17.65 17.86
C SER A 171 17.77 -17.47 18.48
N HIS A 172 18.30 -16.25 18.52
CA HIS A 172 19.58 -15.96 19.14
C HIS A 172 19.56 -16.30 20.63
N ALA A 173 20.65 -16.85 21.16
CA ALA A 173 20.76 -17.38 22.53
C ALA A 173 20.75 -16.30 23.64
N GLY A 174 20.39 -15.05 23.31
CA GLY A 174 20.33 -13.94 24.25
C GLY A 174 19.08 -14.01 25.15
N PRO A 175 19.14 -13.54 26.41
CA PRO A 175 17.98 -13.45 27.29
C PRO A 175 16.83 -12.64 26.69
N VAL A 176 17.13 -11.52 26.03
CA VAL A 176 16.13 -10.61 25.43
C VAL A 176 15.36 -11.30 24.31
N SER A 177 16.05 -11.91 23.35
CA SER A 177 15.43 -12.63 22.22
C SER A 177 14.62 -13.85 22.69
N SER A 178 15.11 -14.56 23.71
CA SER A 178 14.39 -15.69 24.31
C SER A 178 13.07 -15.24 24.94
N ILE A 179 13.07 -14.15 25.68
CA ILE A 179 11.86 -13.58 26.29
C ILE A 179 10.90 -13.08 25.20
N ALA A 180 11.40 -12.35 24.19
CA ALA A 180 10.61 -11.88 23.06
C ALA A 180 9.91 -13.04 22.31
N ARG A 181 10.61 -14.17 22.11
CA ARG A 181 10.03 -15.36 21.50
C ARG A 181 8.93 -15.99 22.36
N VAL A 182 9.12 -16.04 23.67
CA VAL A 182 8.08 -16.52 24.61
C VAL A 182 6.83 -15.63 24.54
N VAL A 183 7.00 -14.31 24.42
CA VAL A 183 5.86 -13.38 24.25
C VAL A 183 5.09 -13.64 22.96
N LEU A 184 5.77 -13.95 21.85
CA LEU A 184 5.08 -14.36 20.61
C LEU A 184 4.29 -15.65 20.81
N ASP A 185 4.85 -16.63 21.52
CA ASP A 185 4.17 -17.89 21.81
C ASP A 185 2.97 -17.69 22.75
N GLU A 186 3.08 -16.77 23.69
CA GLU A 186 2.02 -16.35 24.59
C GLU A 186 0.87 -15.69 23.81
N ALA A 187 1.19 -14.77 22.89
CA ALA A 187 0.21 -14.05 22.08
C ALA A 187 -0.74 -14.99 21.31
N ILE A 188 -0.25 -16.12 20.80
CA ILE A 188 -1.07 -17.05 20.00
C ILE A 188 -1.89 -17.98 20.89
N ARG A 189 -1.45 -18.20 22.14
CA ARG A 189 -2.15 -19.06 23.10
C ARG A 189 -3.20 -18.30 23.89
N MET A 190 -3.02 -16.99 24.05
CA MET A 190 -3.96 -16.14 24.76
C MET A 190 -5.23 -15.94 23.93
N LYS A 191 -6.37 -16.34 24.50
CA LYS A 191 -7.69 -16.22 23.86
C LYS A 191 -7.98 -14.78 23.41
N VAL A 192 -7.69 -13.80 24.25
CA VAL A 192 -7.93 -12.37 23.96
C VAL A 192 -7.20 -11.97 22.68
N SER A 193 -5.91 -12.27 22.58
CA SER A 193 -5.10 -11.95 21.41
C SER A 193 -5.56 -12.67 20.15
N LEU A 194 -5.88 -13.96 20.28
CA LEU A 194 -6.36 -14.77 19.16
C LEU A 194 -7.67 -14.23 18.57
N VAL A 195 -8.59 -13.73 19.39
CA VAL A 195 -9.84 -13.11 18.92
C VAL A 195 -9.55 -11.92 17.99
N PHE A 196 -8.65 -11.00 18.36
CA PHE A 196 -8.30 -9.86 17.52
C PHE A 196 -7.60 -10.26 16.22
N ILE A 197 -6.70 -11.26 16.28
CA ILE A 197 -6.00 -11.76 15.08
C ILE A 197 -7.01 -12.38 14.09
N VAL A 198 -7.93 -13.22 14.59
CA VAL A 198 -8.96 -13.85 13.76
C VAL A 198 -9.93 -12.80 13.21
N MET A 199 -10.37 -11.85 14.05
CA MET A 199 -11.23 -10.74 13.62
C MET A 199 -10.57 -9.92 12.51
N LEU A 200 -9.27 -9.64 12.61
CA LEU A 200 -8.52 -8.91 11.61
C LEU A 200 -8.43 -9.67 10.27
N ILE A 201 -8.14 -10.98 10.33
CA ILE A 201 -8.07 -11.83 9.13
C ILE A 201 -9.44 -11.90 8.42
N ILE A 202 -10.51 -12.15 9.18
CA ILE A 202 -11.87 -12.22 8.62
C ILE A 202 -12.26 -10.85 8.06
N GLY A 203 -12.05 -9.77 8.83
CA GLY A 203 -12.43 -8.42 8.45
C GLY A 203 -11.76 -7.98 7.14
N LEU A 204 -10.44 -8.18 7.00
CA LEU A 204 -9.72 -7.88 5.77
C LEU A 204 -10.21 -8.70 4.57
N SER A 205 -10.58 -9.96 4.79
CA SER A 205 -11.01 -10.85 3.71
C SER A 205 -12.46 -10.62 3.25
N VAL A 206 -13.31 -10.12 4.13
CA VAL A 206 -14.73 -9.85 3.83
C VAL A 206 -14.90 -8.50 3.14
N LEU A 207 -14.12 -7.49 3.53
CA LEU A 207 -14.24 -6.10 3.09
C LEU A 207 -14.32 -5.89 1.56
N PRO A 208 -13.50 -6.52 0.68
CA PRO A 208 -13.57 -6.22 -0.75
C PRO A 208 -14.91 -6.65 -1.37
N ASN A 209 -15.61 -7.59 -0.74
CA ASN A 209 -16.90 -8.13 -1.20
C ASN A 209 -18.11 -7.35 -0.67
N THR A 210 -17.93 -6.45 0.32
CA THR A 210 -19.01 -5.60 0.83
C THR A 210 -19.14 -4.29 0.06
N LEU A 211 -18.25 -4.07 -0.91
CA LEU A 211 -18.25 -2.86 -1.75
C LEU A 211 -19.27 -3.03 -2.86
N ASP A 212 -20.06 -1.99 -3.05
CA ASP A 212 -21.06 -1.93 -4.12
C ASP A 212 -20.39 -2.06 -5.49
N ALA A 213 -20.88 -2.99 -6.31
CA ALA A 213 -20.33 -3.27 -7.63
C ALA A 213 -20.73 -2.20 -8.67
N ASP A 214 -21.80 -1.46 -8.41
CA ASP A 214 -22.32 -0.42 -9.32
C ASP A 214 -21.54 0.90 -9.19
N GLN A 215 -20.71 1.04 -8.15
CA GLN A 215 -19.88 2.21 -7.96
C GLN A 215 -18.62 2.16 -8.86
N PRO A 216 -18.14 3.32 -9.34
CA PRO A 216 -16.88 3.40 -10.05
C PRO A 216 -15.73 2.72 -9.28
N LEU A 217 -14.89 1.98 -10.01
CA LEU A 217 -13.83 1.15 -9.46
C LEU A 217 -12.86 1.97 -8.62
N ARG A 218 -12.57 3.21 -9.01
CA ARG A 218 -11.74 4.14 -8.23
C ARG A 218 -12.24 4.33 -6.79
N TYR A 219 -13.55 4.45 -6.60
CA TYR A 219 -14.15 4.67 -5.27
C TYR A 219 -14.16 3.39 -4.45
N ARG A 220 -14.41 2.25 -5.09
CA ARG A 220 -14.33 0.94 -4.44
C ARG A 220 -12.92 0.69 -3.89
N VAL A 221 -11.89 0.93 -4.70
CA VAL A 221 -10.48 0.79 -4.28
C VAL A 221 -10.11 1.79 -3.18
N GLN A 222 -10.50 3.06 -3.30
CA GLN A 222 -10.24 4.07 -2.26
C GLN A 222 -10.92 3.74 -0.92
N SER A 223 -12.20 3.37 -0.95
CA SER A 223 -12.95 2.95 0.24
C SER A 223 -12.34 1.69 0.86
N PHE A 224 -11.97 0.71 0.03
CA PHE A 224 -11.28 -0.50 0.48
C PHE A 224 -9.99 -0.17 1.25
N MET A 225 -9.11 0.65 0.65
CA MET A 225 -7.86 1.06 1.29
C MET A 225 -8.11 1.81 2.60
N SER A 226 -9.04 2.76 2.61
CA SER A 226 -9.35 3.56 3.80
C SER A 226 -9.88 2.69 4.94
N PHE A 227 -10.90 1.87 4.68
CA PHE A 227 -11.50 1.02 5.70
C PHE A 227 -10.56 -0.10 6.14
N SER A 228 -9.79 -0.71 5.24
CA SER A 228 -8.86 -1.78 5.60
C SER A 228 -7.70 -1.27 6.46
N VAL A 229 -7.15 -0.09 6.14
CA VAL A 229 -6.11 0.56 6.95
C VAL A 229 -6.68 0.95 8.32
N GLY A 230 -7.87 1.56 8.36
CA GLY A 230 -8.54 1.93 9.61
C GLY A 230 -8.83 0.73 10.51
N LEU A 231 -9.43 -0.34 9.95
CA LEU A 231 -9.70 -1.60 10.65
C LEU A 231 -8.42 -2.21 11.22
N SER A 232 -7.35 -2.26 10.40
CA SER A 232 -6.06 -2.80 10.80
C SER A 232 -5.46 -1.98 11.95
N PHE A 233 -5.44 -0.66 11.83
CA PHE A 233 -4.90 0.25 12.85
C PHE A 233 -5.60 0.08 14.19
N TRP A 234 -6.93 0.21 14.22
CA TRP A 234 -7.71 0.12 15.47
C TRP A 234 -7.59 -1.25 16.12
N THR A 235 -7.68 -2.31 15.33
CA THR A 235 -7.58 -3.69 15.83
C THR A 235 -6.21 -3.97 16.42
N ILE A 236 -5.14 -3.60 15.72
CA ILE A 236 -3.76 -3.78 16.21
C ILE A 236 -3.50 -2.91 17.44
N ALA A 237 -3.98 -1.66 17.48
CA ALA A 237 -3.79 -0.77 18.62
C ALA A 237 -4.45 -1.31 19.89
N VAL A 238 -5.71 -1.75 19.79
CA VAL A 238 -6.44 -2.33 20.93
C VAL A 238 -5.80 -3.65 21.37
N LEU A 239 -5.43 -4.51 20.42
CA LEU A 239 -4.69 -5.75 20.72
C LEU A 239 -3.38 -5.44 21.44
N THR A 240 -2.60 -4.48 20.94
CA THR A 240 -1.31 -4.08 21.55
C THR A 240 -1.51 -3.65 22.99
N LEU A 241 -2.49 -2.77 23.24
CA LEU A 241 -2.79 -2.26 24.57
C LEU A 241 -3.19 -3.38 25.53
N LEU A 242 -4.18 -4.20 25.14
CA LEU A 242 -4.70 -5.28 25.97
C LEU A 242 -3.65 -6.38 26.19
N PHE A 243 -2.94 -6.79 25.14
CA PHE A 243 -1.93 -7.82 25.23
C PHE A 243 -0.72 -7.39 26.06
N SER A 244 -0.25 -6.14 25.91
CA SER A 244 0.86 -5.60 26.70
C SER A 244 0.54 -5.54 28.19
N ALA A 245 -0.69 -5.17 28.55
CA ALA A 245 -1.13 -5.21 29.94
C ALA A 245 -1.31 -6.65 30.45
N ALA A 246 -1.91 -7.52 29.62
CA ALA A 246 -2.23 -8.89 30.01
C ALA A 246 -0.96 -9.76 30.19
N THR A 247 0.03 -9.64 29.31
CA THR A 247 1.27 -10.45 29.37
C THR A 247 2.08 -10.21 30.64
N VAL A 248 2.01 -9.01 31.23
CA VAL A 248 2.69 -8.69 32.50
C VAL A 248 1.81 -9.08 33.68
N THR A 249 0.52 -8.75 33.65
CA THR A 249 -0.38 -9.02 34.78
C THR A 249 -0.64 -10.51 35.00
N PHE A 250 -0.69 -11.32 33.94
CA PHE A 250 -0.84 -12.77 34.07
C PHE A 250 0.42 -13.43 34.62
N GLU A 251 1.62 -12.98 34.22
CA GLU A 251 2.86 -13.47 34.85
C GLU A 251 2.95 -13.13 36.34
N GLN A 252 2.44 -11.95 36.74
CA GLN A 252 2.35 -11.56 38.14
C GLN A 252 1.34 -12.42 38.90
N ARG A 253 0.14 -12.59 38.35
CA ARG A 253 -0.95 -13.39 38.94
C ARG A 253 -0.53 -14.86 39.13
N ASP A 254 0.12 -15.44 38.12
CA ASP A 254 0.49 -16.85 38.08
C ASP A 254 1.85 -17.12 38.76
N LYS A 255 2.45 -16.10 39.38
CA LYS A 255 3.73 -16.14 40.11
C LYS A 255 4.93 -16.61 39.27
N ILE A 256 4.83 -16.56 37.95
CA ILE A 256 5.88 -16.95 37.00
C ILE A 256 7.06 -15.98 37.08
N ILE A 257 6.79 -14.70 37.36
CA ILE A 257 7.83 -13.67 37.46
C ILE A 257 8.88 -14.01 38.53
N TRP A 258 8.48 -14.63 39.65
CA TRP A 258 9.37 -15.00 40.74
C TRP A 258 10.38 -16.07 40.33
N GLN A 259 9.99 -17.00 39.46
CA GLN A 259 10.89 -18.01 38.89
C GLN A 259 11.86 -17.42 37.85
N THR A 260 11.48 -16.31 37.22
CA THR A 260 12.35 -15.59 36.28
C THR A 260 13.38 -14.75 37.05
N MET A 261 12.97 -14.14 38.17
CA MET A 261 13.86 -13.35 39.04
C MET A 261 14.97 -14.19 39.70
N THR A 262 14.78 -15.50 39.87
CA THR A 262 15.84 -16.40 40.38
C THR A 262 16.86 -16.80 39.32
N LYS A 263 16.63 -16.47 38.04
CA LYS A 263 17.58 -16.71 36.95
C LYS A 263 18.54 -15.52 36.83
N PRO A 264 19.76 -15.69 36.30
CA PRO A 264 20.74 -14.60 36.13
C PRO A 264 20.35 -13.66 34.96
N VAL A 265 19.16 -13.08 35.01
CA VAL A 265 18.62 -12.15 34.02
C VAL A 265 18.30 -10.83 34.73
N SER A 266 18.91 -9.73 34.28
CA SER A 266 18.63 -8.41 34.84
C SER A 266 17.21 -7.94 34.48
N ALA A 267 16.58 -7.19 35.39
CA ALA A 267 15.19 -6.73 35.22
C ALA A 267 14.96 -5.91 33.92
N TRP A 268 15.94 -5.08 33.51
CA TRP A 268 15.83 -4.33 32.25
C TRP A 268 15.81 -5.24 31.01
N LYS A 269 16.52 -6.38 31.02
CA LYS A 269 16.51 -7.34 29.91
C LYS A 269 15.14 -8.02 29.78
N TYR A 270 14.46 -8.23 30.90
CA TYR A 270 13.10 -8.72 30.93
C TYR A 270 12.12 -7.73 30.29
N ILE A 271 12.14 -6.47 30.73
CA ILE A 271 11.27 -5.41 30.17
C ILE A 271 11.56 -5.22 28.68
N LEU A 272 12.83 -5.14 28.29
CA LEU A 272 13.22 -5.00 26.89
C LEU A 272 12.78 -6.20 26.05
N GLY A 273 12.88 -7.42 26.57
CA GLY A 273 12.40 -8.63 25.90
C GLY A 273 10.88 -8.62 25.68
N LYS A 274 10.12 -8.19 26.69
CA LYS A 274 8.65 -8.03 26.60
C LYS A 274 8.27 -6.96 25.57
N TRP A 275 8.89 -5.80 25.65
CA TRP A 275 8.70 -4.71 24.69
C TRP A 275 9.03 -5.15 23.26
N LEU A 276 10.19 -5.77 23.05
CA LEU A 276 10.61 -6.29 21.75
C LEU A 276 9.63 -7.34 21.21
N GLY A 277 9.14 -8.24 22.06
CA GLY A 277 8.15 -9.26 21.70
C GLY A 277 6.83 -8.65 21.22
N VAL A 278 6.32 -7.62 21.91
CA VAL A 278 5.11 -6.88 21.50
C VAL A 278 5.35 -6.12 20.20
N CYS A 279 6.45 -5.36 20.08
CA CYS A 279 6.80 -4.66 18.84
C CYS A 279 6.91 -5.60 17.66
N ALA A 280 7.47 -6.80 17.87
CA ALA A 280 7.66 -7.77 16.82
C ALA A 280 6.35 -8.48 16.44
N LEU A 281 5.43 -8.72 17.40
CA LEU A 281 4.05 -9.11 17.11
C LEU A 281 3.35 -8.06 16.22
N ASN A 282 3.47 -6.78 16.57
CA ASN A 282 2.90 -5.70 15.77
C ASN A 282 3.51 -5.61 14.37
N ALA A 283 4.82 -5.83 14.24
CA ALA A 283 5.48 -5.90 12.94
C ALA A 283 4.92 -7.03 12.07
N ILE A 284 4.67 -8.22 12.65
CA ILE A 284 4.02 -9.33 11.93
C ILE A 284 2.62 -8.91 11.47
N LEU A 285 1.79 -8.38 12.38
CA LEU A 285 0.40 -8.04 12.06
C LEU A 285 0.33 -6.94 11.01
N LEU A 286 1.16 -5.90 11.11
CA LEU A 286 1.26 -4.84 10.11
C LEU A 286 1.73 -5.39 8.75
N ALA A 287 2.71 -6.29 8.73
CA ALA A 287 3.16 -6.89 7.48
C ALA A 287 2.07 -7.78 6.83
N VAL A 288 1.29 -8.52 7.63
CA VAL A 288 0.12 -9.28 7.15
C VAL A 288 -0.95 -8.34 6.61
N CYS A 289 -1.24 -7.24 7.31
CA CYS A 289 -2.22 -6.25 6.84
C CYS A 289 -1.75 -5.60 5.54
N ALA A 290 -0.50 -5.14 5.48
CA ALA A 290 0.05 -4.49 4.30
C ALA A 290 0.05 -5.43 3.08
N SER A 291 0.52 -6.67 3.24
CA SER A 291 0.48 -7.67 2.17
C SER A 291 -0.96 -8.05 1.78
N GLY A 292 -1.86 -8.21 2.75
CA GLY A 292 -3.27 -8.47 2.50
C GLY A 292 -3.95 -7.36 1.72
N ILE A 293 -3.81 -6.11 2.18
CA ILE A 293 -4.35 -4.92 1.52
C ILE A 293 -3.81 -4.81 0.10
N PHE A 294 -2.50 -4.99 -0.09
CA PHE A 294 -1.89 -4.97 -1.42
C PHE A 294 -2.50 -6.03 -2.35
N LEU A 295 -2.58 -7.29 -1.91
CA LEU A 295 -3.14 -8.37 -2.72
C LEU A 295 -4.62 -8.15 -3.05
N PHE A 296 -5.41 -7.63 -2.11
CA PHE A 296 -6.82 -7.32 -2.36
C PHE A 296 -7.02 -6.07 -3.22
N VAL A 297 -6.13 -5.07 -3.14
CA VAL A 297 -6.12 -3.94 -4.09
C VAL A 297 -5.82 -4.46 -5.49
N GLU A 298 -4.84 -5.35 -5.67
CA GLU A 298 -4.54 -5.92 -6.98
C GLU A 298 -5.70 -6.79 -7.50
N TYR A 299 -6.36 -7.53 -6.61
CA TYR A 299 -7.60 -8.25 -6.94
C TYR A 299 -8.70 -7.30 -7.43
N LEU A 300 -8.95 -6.19 -6.73
CA LEU A 300 -9.93 -5.18 -7.15
C LEU A 300 -9.50 -4.50 -8.46
N ARG A 301 -8.22 -4.20 -8.63
CA ARG A 301 -7.65 -3.63 -9.86
C ARG A 301 -7.91 -4.53 -11.06
N GLY A 302 -7.88 -5.85 -10.88
CA GLY A 302 -8.22 -6.84 -11.92
C GLY A 302 -9.71 -6.99 -12.24
N GLN A 303 -10.61 -6.25 -11.58
CA GLN A 303 -12.04 -6.23 -11.92
C GLN A 303 -12.33 -5.21 -13.03
N PRO A 304 -13.40 -5.38 -13.83
CA PRO A 304 -13.80 -4.40 -14.83
C PRO A 304 -14.18 -3.06 -14.17
N ALA A 305 -13.69 -1.96 -14.75
CA ALA A 305 -14.10 -0.61 -14.39
C ALA A 305 -15.44 -0.25 -15.09
N LEU A 306 -16.03 0.88 -14.69
CA LEU A 306 -17.27 1.32 -15.32
C LEU A 306 -17.04 1.58 -16.81
N GLY A 307 -17.87 0.95 -17.66
CA GLY A 307 -17.74 1.02 -19.11
C GLY A 307 -16.73 0.03 -19.73
N GLU A 308 -16.17 -0.91 -18.96
CA GLU A 308 -15.31 -1.98 -19.46
C GLU A 308 -16.05 -3.32 -19.58
N ARG A 309 -15.69 -4.15 -20.59
CA ARG A 309 -16.20 -5.53 -20.72
C ARG A 309 -15.39 -6.52 -19.88
N SER A 310 -14.08 -6.29 -19.83
CA SER A 310 -13.10 -6.97 -19.00
C SER A 310 -12.09 -5.94 -18.55
N ALA A 311 -11.34 -6.20 -17.47
CA ALA A 311 -10.34 -5.26 -16.98
C ALA A 311 -9.45 -4.74 -18.13
N PHE A 312 -9.33 -3.41 -18.22
CA PHE A 312 -8.55 -2.69 -19.24
C PHE A 312 -9.09 -2.76 -20.68
N VAL A 313 -10.31 -3.26 -20.90
CA VAL A 313 -10.93 -3.36 -22.22
C VAL A 313 -12.24 -2.58 -22.25
N SER A 314 -12.22 -1.41 -22.89
CA SER A 314 -13.39 -0.54 -23.07
C SER A 314 -14.52 -1.24 -23.83
N ALA A 315 -15.76 -1.05 -23.38
CA ALA A 315 -16.95 -1.59 -24.03
C ALA A 315 -17.37 -0.83 -25.29
N ALA A 316 -16.92 0.42 -25.44
CA ALA A 316 -17.25 1.31 -26.56
C ALA A 316 -16.56 0.91 -27.88
N GLY A 317 -15.49 0.10 -27.82
CA GLY A 317 -14.79 -0.40 -28.99
C GLY A 317 -13.76 0.61 -29.53
N GLY A 318 -12.51 0.43 -29.10
CA GLY A 318 -11.30 1.08 -29.60
C GLY A 318 -10.14 0.22 -29.12
N GLU A 319 -9.29 -0.24 -30.03
CA GLU A 319 -8.09 -1.00 -29.66
C GLU A 319 -7.16 -0.05 -28.91
N GLY A 320 -6.94 -0.30 -27.62
CA GLY A 320 -6.20 0.65 -26.77
C GLY A 320 -7.01 1.90 -26.39
N ASP A 321 -8.26 1.75 -25.94
CA ASP A 321 -8.99 2.81 -25.23
C ASP A 321 -9.26 2.40 -23.76
N LEU A 322 -8.78 3.22 -22.79
CA LEU A 322 -9.02 3.02 -21.34
C LEU A 322 -10.21 3.89 -20.91
N THR A 323 -11.10 3.35 -20.09
CA THR A 323 -12.22 4.16 -19.56
C THR A 323 -11.72 5.23 -18.60
N GLU A 324 -12.47 6.33 -18.46
CA GLU A 324 -12.13 7.44 -17.57
C GLU A 324 -11.91 6.97 -16.12
N ASP A 325 -12.77 6.06 -15.63
CA ASP A 325 -12.66 5.47 -14.29
C ASP A 325 -11.34 4.70 -14.11
N ARG A 326 -10.96 3.89 -15.11
CA ARG A 326 -9.68 3.16 -15.13
C ARG A 326 -8.48 4.10 -15.15
N TRP A 327 -8.53 5.10 -16.03
CA TRP A 327 -7.49 6.10 -16.15
C TRP A 327 -7.23 6.82 -14.81
N LEU A 328 -8.30 7.24 -14.14
CA LEU A 328 -8.21 7.93 -12.86
C LEU A 328 -7.74 7.02 -11.72
N LEU A 329 -8.15 5.75 -11.72
CA LEU A 329 -7.64 4.75 -10.78
C LEU A 329 -6.11 4.62 -10.89
N GLU A 330 -5.59 4.37 -12.08
CA GLU A 330 -4.15 4.12 -12.30
C GLU A 330 -3.32 5.39 -12.05
N THR A 331 -3.78 6.54 -12.55
CA THR A 331 -3.00 7.79 -12.50
C THR A 331 -3.12 8.56 -11.18
N GLN A 332 -4.27 8.48 -10.49
CA GLN A 332 -4.51 9.28 -9.27
C GLN A 332 -4.51 8.47 -7.98
N VAL A 333 -4.96 7.20 -8.03
CA VAL A 333 -5.18 6.39 -6.83
C VAL A 333 -4.04 5.43 -6.58
N LEU A 334 -3.62 4.68 -7.60
CA LEU A 334 -2.59 3.63 -7.49
C LEU A 334 -1.15 4.14 -7.73
N THR A 335 -1.00 5.42 -8.04
CA THR A 335 0.30 6.06 -8.26
C THR A 335 0.76 6.82 -7.01
N SER A 336 2.04 6.65 -6.65
CA SER A 336 2.68 7.46 -5.61
C SER A 336 2.91 8.87 -6.15
N ARG A 337 2.53 9.89 -5.37
CA ARG A 337 2.56 11.29 -5.80
C ARG A 337 3.51 12.09 -4.91
N VAL A 338 4.35 12.89 -5.54
CA VAL A 338 5.17 13.89 -4.85
C VAL A 338 4.42 15.23 -4.95
N SER A 339 4.05 15.78 -3.80
CA SER A 339 3.38 17.08 -3.75
C SER A 339 4.42 18.19 -3.85
N VAL A 340 4.25 19.07 -4.83
CA VAL A 340 5.03 20.31 -4.97
C VAL A 340 4.09 21.47 -4.70
N PHE A 341 4.46 22.32 -3.75
CA PHE A 341 3.68 23.51 -3.40
C PHE A 341 4.20 24.72 -4.15
N ASN A 342 3.34 25.72 -4.30
CA ASN A 342 3.76 27.01 -4.83
C ASN A 342 4.75 27.66 -3.84
N GLU A 343 5.85 28.19 -4.36
CA GLU A 343 6.81 28.92 -3.54
C GLU A 343 6.39 30.40 -3.50
N PRO A 344 5.89 30.92 -2.35
CA PRO A 344 5.60 32.34 -2.23
C PRO A 344 6.89 33.16 -2.40
N PRO A 345 6.81 34.40 -2.90
CA PRO A 345 7.99 35.25 -3.10
C PRO A 345 8.67 35.66 -1.78
N PHE A 346 8.04 35.38 -0.63
CA PHE A 346 8.56 35.65 0.71
C PHE A 346 8.51 34.37 1.55
N ALA A 347 9.52 34.18 2.40
CA ALA A 347 9.54 33.12 3.41
C ALA A 347 9.64 33.72 4.81
N LYS A 348 9.22 32.97 5.83
CA LYS A 348 9.27 33.41 7.24
C LYS A 348 10.68 33.87 7.69
N ASN A 349 11.72 33.33 7.06
CA ASN A 349 13.12 33.63 7.37
C ASN A 349 13.74 34.68 6.44
N THR A 350 12.97 35.25 5.50
CA THR A 350 13.48 36.34 4.66
C THR A 350 13.65 37.60 5.49
N PRO A 351 14.77 38.35 5.32
CA PRO A 351 15.00 39.59 6.07
C PRO A 351 13.84 40.59 5.94
N GLN A 352 13.31 40.73 4.73
CA GLN A 352 12.19 41.62 4.42
C GLN A 352 10.93 41.32 5.24
N PHE A 353 10.57 40.04 5.38
CA PHE A 353 9.41 39.64 6.18
C PHE A 353 9.68 39.83 7.68
N GLN A 354 10.88 39.49 8.15
CA GLN A 354 11.24 39.67 9.57
C GLN A 354 11.22 41.14 9.96
N GLU A 355 11.83 42.01 9.17
CA GLU A 355 11.82 43.46 9.40
C GLU A 355 10.39 44.01 9.45
N GLY A 356 9.52 43.62 8.49
CA GLY A 356 8.12 44.02 8.50
C GLY A 356 7.34 43.52 9.72
N ALA A 357 7.56 42.28 10.13
CA ALA A 357 6.92 41.71 11.32
C ALA A 357 7.42 42.39 12.61
N GLU A 358 8.70 42.75 12.68
CA GLU A 358 9.26 43.50 13.80
C GLU A 358 8.73 44.92 13.89
N GLN A 359 8.58 45.59 12.74
CA GLN A 359 7.95 46.91 12.67
C GLN A 359 6.50 46.87 13.14
N PHE A 360 5.74 45.85 12.73
CA PHE A 360 4.38 45.64 13.21
C PHE A 360 4.35 45.47 14.73
N ILE A 361 5.21 44.62 15.29
CA ILE A 361 5.29 44.41 16.74
C ILE A 361 5.63 45.72 17.47
N LYS A 362 6.64 46.47 17.00
CA LYS A 362 7.03 47.76 17.60
C LYS A 362 5.88 48.77 17.57
N SER A 363 5.21 48.93 16.42
CA SER A 363 4.08 49.84 16.28
C SER A 363 2.92 49.51 17.23
N ARG A 364 2.75 48.23 17.57
CA ARG A 364 1.72 47.79 18.50
C ARG A 364 2.15 47.91 19.96
N GLN A 365 3.44 47.76 20.25
CA GLN A 365 4.02 48.01 21.56
C GLN A 365 3.91 49.49 21.97
N GLU A 366 3.96 50.43 21.03
CA GLU A 366 3.69 51.86 21.29
C GLU A 366 2.27 52.13 21.85
N LEU A 367 1.33 51.22 21.62
CA LEU A 367 -0.06 51.30 22.10
C LEU A 367 -0.31 50.42 23.34
N ASP A 368 0.46 49.34 23.50
CA ASP A 368 0.38 48.41 24.63
C ASP A 368 1.76 47.82 24.92
N ASP A 369 2.40 48.32 25.98
CA ASP A 369 3.74 47.90 26.42
C ASP A 369 3.85 46.39 26.72
N ARG A 370 2.72 45.70 26.96
CA ARG A 370 2.69 44.25 27.23
C ARG A 370 2.56 43.41 25.97
N PHE A 371 2.37 44.00 24.80
CA PHE A 371 2.22 43.27 23.54
C PHE A 371 3.53 42.59 23.13
N ALA A 372 3.48 41.29 22.85
CA ALA A 372 4.65 40.48 22.45
C ALA A 372 5.81 40.51 23.46
N ALA A 373 5.53 40.72 24.75
CA ALA A 373 6.55 40.87 25.80
C ALA A 373 7.37 39.59 26.01
N THR A 374 6.79 38.42 25.74
CA THR A 374 7.50 37.14 25.83
C THR A 374 8.03 36.66 24.47
N PRO A 375 9.18 35.95 24.43
CA PRO A 375 9.69 35.37 23.18
C PRO A 375 8.71 34.41 22.50
N GLY A 376 7.89 33.69 23.29
CA GLY A 376 6.87 32.77 22.77
C GLY A 376 5.71 33.48 22.09
N GLU A 377 5.19 34.56 22.67
CA GLU A 377 4.13 35.37 22.05
C GLU A 377 4.62 36.06 20.77
N ARG A 378 5.86 36.58 20.79
CA ARG A 378 6.48 37.18 19.61
C ARG A 378 6.57 36.18 18.46
N ALA A 379 7.03 34.95 18.74
CA ALA A 379 7.10 33.89 17.74
C ALA A 379 5.72 33.51 17.18
N LYS A 380 4.69 33.51 18.03
CA LYS A 380 3.29 33.26 17.62
C LYS A 380 2.75 34.38 16.73
N ILE A 381 2.97 35.65 17.07
CA ILE A 381 2.54 36.80 16.26
C ILE A 381 3.19 36.77 14.87
N ILE A 382 4.50 36.49 14.81
CA ILE A 382 5.21 36.35 13.53
C ILE A 382 4.62 35.18 12.71
N ASP A 383 4.25 34.08 13.36
CA ASP A 383 3.60 32.95 12.70
C ASP A 383 2.21 33.31 12.15
N ASP A 384 1.41 34.03 12.92
CA ASP A 384 0.07 34.46 12.53
C ASP A 384 0.12 35.49 11.40
N LEU A 385 1.06 36.45 11.44
CA LEU A 385 1.32 37.40 10.35
C LEU A 385 1.75 36.68 9.06
N TYR A 386 2.60 35.64 9.18
CA TYR A 386 3.04 34.86 8.03
C TYR A 386 1.86 34.12 7.40
N LYS A 387 1.03 33.45 8.22
CA LYS A 387 -0.19 32.78 7.75
C LYS A 387 -1.14 33.76 7.06
N SER A 388 -1.37 34.94 7.64
CA SER A 388 -2.20 35.99 7.04
C SER A 388 -1.66 36.45 5.69
N SER A 389 -0.34 36.66 5.59
CA SER A 389 0.32 37.10 4.35
C SER A 389 0.22 36.03 3.26
N ILE A 390 0.34 34.75 3.61
CA ILE A 390 0.15 33.63 2.67
C ILE A 390 -1.30 33.54 2.20
N ILE A 391 -2.28 33.73 3.08
CA ILE A 391 -3.70 33.76 2.72
C ILE A 391 -3.95 34.90 1.74
N GLN A 392 -3.43 36.10 2.02
CA GLN A 392 -3.56 37.26 1.15
C GLN A 392 -2.89 37.01 -0.22
N TYR A 393 -1.68 36.45 -0.25
CA TYR A 393 -1.00 36.10 -1.50
C TYR A 393 -1.77 35.06 -2.35
N ARG A 394 -2.52 34.17 -1.70
CA ARG A 394 -3.35 33.17 -2.38
C ARG A 394 -4.76 33.68 -2.71
N SER A 395 -5.11 34.89 -2.28
CA SER A 395 -6.41 35.49 -2.54
C SER A 395 -6.38 36.20 -3.88
N ILE A 396 -7.36 35.90 -4.73
CA ILE A 396 -7.52 36.53 -6.05
C ILE A 396 -8.82 37.31 -6.01
N GLU A 397 -8.75 38.61 -6.26
CA GLU A 397 -9.95 39.44 -6.34
C GLU A 397 -10.72 39.15 -7.65
N PRO A 398 -12.05 39.31 -7.65
CA PRO A 398 -12.85 39.09 -8.86
C PRO A 398 -12.36 39.92 -10.05
N GLY A 399 -12.15 39.26 -11.19
CA GLY A 399 -11.66 39.90 -12.42
C GLY A 399 -10.14 40.05 -12.51
N ASN A 400 -9.40 39.73 -11.45
CA ASN A 400 -7.95 39.70 -11.46
C ASN A 400 -7.42 38.28 -11.74
N SER A 401 -6.18 38.20 -12.21
CA SER A 401 -5.44 36.96 -12.43
C SER A 401 -4.13 36.99 -11.70
N GLU A 402 -3.75 35.89 -11.05
CA GLU A 402 -2.47 35.75 -10.38
C GLU A 402 -1.69 34.57 -10.95
N ARG A 403 -0.35 34.70 -10.98
CA ARG A 403 0.54 33.66 -11.50
C ARG A 403 1.26 32.95 -10.37
N PHE A 404 0.98 31.66 -10.22
CA PHE A 404 1.68 30.80 -9.27
C PHE A 404 2.75 29.98 -9.97
N VAL A 405 3.97 30.02 -9.44
CA VAL A 405 5.12 29.27 -9.99
C VAL A 405 5.45 28.09 -9.10
N PHE A 406 5.53 26.91 -9.70
CA PHE A 406 5.92 25.66 -9.04
C PHE A 406 7.31 25.27 -9.55
N ARG A 407 8.30 25.29 -8.66
CA ARG A 407 9.70 24.97 -8.99
C ARG A 407 10.01 23.50 -8.70
N GLY A 408 11.11 22.99 -9.25
CA GLY A 408 11.61 21.63 -8.95
C GLY A 408 10.98 20.50 -9.76
N LEU A 409 10.21 20.79 -10.81
CA LEU A 409 9.53 19.80 -11.66
C LEU A 409 10.39 19.24 -12.82
N GLY A 410 11.70 19.56 -12.87
CA GLY A 410 12.59 19.11 -13.95
C GLY A 410 12.65 17.60 -14.10
N ALA A 411 12.81 16.87 -12.98
CA ALA A 411 12.82 15.40 -13.01
C ALA A 411 11.50 14.77 -13.46
N ALA A 412 10.36 15.46 -13.25
CA ALA A 412 9.06 15.00 -13.73
C ALA A 412 8.95 15.17 -15.25
N ARG A 413 9.39 16.33 -15.76
CA ARG A 413 9.48 16.58 -17.21
C ARG A 413 10.38 15.57 -17.90
N ASP A 414 11.57 15.33 -17.37
CA ASP A 414 12.57 14.45 -17.99
C ASP A 414 12.12 12.97 -18.02
N ARG A 415 11.22 12.58 -17.11
CA ARG A 415 10.61 11.23 -17.08
C ARG A 415 9.27 11.14 -17.83
N GLY A 416 8.79 12.24 -18.41
CA GLY A 416 7.45 12.29 -19.00
C GLY A 416 6.33 11.97 -18.00
N ALA A 417 6.53 12.31 -16.73
CA ALA A 417 5.57 12.00 -15.68
C ALA A 417 4.33 12.90 -15.76
N LEU A 418 3.16 12.34 -15.44
CA LEU A 418 1.91 13.10 -15.38
C LEU A 418 1.95 14.16 -14.29
N LEU A 419 1.55 15.38 -14.64
CA LEU A 419 1.37 16.49 -13.70
C LEU A 419 -0.10 16.65 -13.36
N SER A 420 -0.45 16.52 -12.09
CA SER A 420 -1.80 16.79 -11.58
C SER A 420 -1.82 18.12 -10.82
N PHE A 421 -2.63 19.07 -11.27
CA PHE A 421 -2.86 20.31 -10.52
C PHE A 421 -4.04 20.13 -9.55
N ARG A 422 -3.75 20.20 -8.24
CA ARG A 422 -4.77 20.13 -7.18
C ARG A 422 -4.98 21.51 -6.58
N HIS A 423 -6.20 22.00 -6.66
CA HIS A 423 -6.60 23.26 -6.03
C HIS A 423 -7.78 23.03 -5.08
N ARG A 424 -7.93 23.95 -4.13
CA ARG A 424 -9.11 24.12 -3.30
C ARG A 424 -9.43 25.61 -3.35
N ILE A 425 -10.64 25.93 -3.81
CA ILE A 425 -11.14 27.30 -3.84
C ILE A 425 -11.95 27.49 -2.57
N ASP A 426 -11.59 28.49 -1.77
CA ASP A 426 -12.41 28.96 -0.66
C ASP A 426 -12.89 30.37 -1.05
N ALA A 427 -14.21 30.54 -1.21
CA ALA A 427 -14.83 31.79 -1.65
C ALA A 427 -15.85 32.28 -0.62
N GLY A 428 -15.68 33.50 -0.13
CA GLY A 428 -16.57 34.11 0.86
C GLY A 428 -16.76 33.23 2.10
N THR A 429 -18.01 32.92 2.43
CA THR A 429 -18.40 32.03 3.54
C THR A 429 -18.73 30.59 3.09
N ASN A 430 -18.30 30.18 1.88
CA ASN A 430 -18.71 28.92 1.22
C ASN A 430 -20.24 28.77 1.19
N ARG A 431 -20.91 29.86 0.82
CA ARG A 431 -22.36 29.94 0.67
C ARG A 431 -22.81 29.08 -0.51
N PRO A 432 -23.74 28.12 -0.32
CA PRO A 432 -24.15 27.21 -1.39
C PRO A 432 -24.99 27.89 -2.49
N ASP A 433 -25.44 29.12 -2.27
CA ASP A 433 -26.23 29.93 -3.20
C ASP A 433 -25.38 30.81 -4.14
N GLU A 434 -24.06 30.89 -3.93
CA GLU A 434 -23.17 31.72 -4.74
C GLU A 434 -22.24 30.85 -5.59
N PHE A 435 -22.18 31.13 -6.89
CA PHE A 435 -21.33 30.41 -7.85
C PHE A 435 -20.19 31.31 -8.31
N TYR A 436 -18.97 30.80 -8.20
CA TYR A 436 -17.75 31.46 -8.64
C TYR A 436 -17.12 30.62 -9.76
N THR A 437 -16.79 31.27 -10.87
CA THR A 437 -16.06 30.63 -11.98
C THR A 437 -14.58 30.99 -11.89
N VAL A 438 -13.72 29.98 -11.86
CA VAL A 438 -12.26 30.14 -11.87
C VAL A 438 -11.73 29.44 -13.10
N THR A 439 -10.86 30.14 -13.83
CA THR A 439 -10.17 29.63 -15.02
C THR A 439 -8.69 29.50 -14.69
N PHE A 440 -8.07 28.39 -15.12
CA PHE A 440 -6.67 28.06 -14.84
C PHE A 440 -5.82 28.06 -16.11
#